data_AF-A0A8X6N6N8-F1
#
_entry.id   AF-A0A8X6N6N8-F1
#
_cell.length_a   1.000
_cell.length_b   1.000
_cell.length_c   1.000
_cell.angle_alpha   90.00
_cell.angle_beta   90.00
_cell.angle_gamma   90.00
#
_symmetry.space_group_name_H-M   'P 1'
#
loop_
_entity.id
_entity.type
_entity.pdbx_description
1 polymer ?
#
loop_
_entity_poly.entity_id
_entity_poly.type
_entity_poly.pdbx_seq_one_letter_code
_entity_poly.pdbx_strand_id
1 'polypeptide(L)'
;MDNINSPALNTISSTKWTSFQSHLKELLPGNPKINTKEEIDEAIVNFNNQYHSAINCSSKLKIIQSQPYTIPPSLRRKIKIKNIARKRWQETEDPRYKTTLNKLNKEVKKLFKEIKKNSWKNLFKDAQPDDLSLHKIINNRKKKKNRHSASTWRLWNSNSRITGNGRINS
;
A
#
# COMPACT_ATOMS: atom_id res chain seq x y z
N MET A 1 21.32 14.03 28.79
CA MET A 1 19.89 13.64 28.87
C MET A 1 19.45 13.45 27.43
N ASP A 2 19.73 12.27 26.88
CA ASP A 2 19.67 12.08 25.43
C ASP A 2 18.33 11.41 25.10
N ASN A 3 17.39 12.22 24.60
CA ASN A 3 16.10 11.76 24.12
C ASN A 3 16.28 11.10 22.75
N ILE A 4 16.64 9.82 22.75
CA ILE A 4 16.71 8.97 21.55
C ILE A 4 15.26 8.60 21.17
N ASN A 5 14.57 9.51 20.50
CA ASN A 5 13.34 9.19 19.80
C ASN A 5 13.71 8.45 18.51
N SER A 6 14.09 7.17 18.65
CA SER A 6 14.44 6.32 17.52
C SER A 6 13.19 6.08 16.66
N PRO A 7 13.19 6.38 15.35
CA PRO A 7 11.99 6.23 14.53
C PRO A 7 11.58 4.76 14.49
N ALA A 8 10.37 4.45 14.95
CA ALA A 8 9.81 3.11 14.89
C ALA A 8 9.94 2.56 13.46
N LEU A 9 10.69 1.46 13.30
CA LEU A 9 10.86 0.82 12.01
C LEU A 9 9.54 0.17 11.61
N ASN A 10 8.91 0.69 10.55
CA ASN A 10 7.74 0.04 9.95
C ASN A 10 8.19 -1.29 9.33
N THR A 11 7.84 -2.41 9.95
CA THR A 11 8.13 -3.75 9.43
C THR A 11 6.85 -4.41 8.93
N ILE A 12 6.95 -5.15 7.83
CA ILE A 12 5.91 -6.08 7.40
C ILE A 12 6.52 -7.48 7.37
N SER A 13 5.83 -8.43 8.00
CA SER A 13 6.15 -9.85 7.87
C SER A 13 5.51 -10.40 6.60
N SER A 14 6.28 -11.17 5.84
CA SER A 14 5.78 -11.92 4.69
C SER A 14 6.18 -13.38 4.81
N THR A 15 5.18 -14.24 4.94
CA THR A 15 5.34 -15.68 5.04
C THR A 15 5.18 -16.34 3.68
N LYS A 16 6.13 -17.20 3.31
CA LYS A 16 5.99 -18.08 2.15
C LYS A 16 5.24 -19.35 2.57
N TRP A 17 3.93 -19.35 2.38
CA TRP A 17 3.05 -20.45 2.83
C TRP A 17 3.42 -21.83 2.27
N THR A 18 3.91 -21.91 1.03
CA THR A 18 4.37 -23.20 0.45
C THR A 18 5.60 -23.75 1.15
N SER A 19 6.57 -22.89 1.49
CA SER A 19 7.74 -23.27 2.27
C SER A 19 7.37 -23.62 3.71
N PHE A 20 6.44 -22.88 4.31
CA PHE A 20 5.90 -23.19 5.63
C PHE A 20 5.28 -24.60 5.69
N GLN A 21 4.42 -24.92 4.73
CA GLN A 21 3.80 -26.24 4.62
C GLN A 21 4.83 -27.35 4.39
N SER A 22 5.88 -27.08 3.64
CA SER A 22 6.96 -28.05 3.40
C SER A 22 7.73 -28.32 4.69
N HIS A 23 8.13 -27.27 5.42
CA HIS A 23 8.80 -27.41 6.72
C HIS A 23 7.92 -28.11 7.75
N LEU A 24 6.63 -27.80 7.81
CA LEU A 24 5.72 -28.48 8.75
C LEU A 24 5.61 -29.98 8.46
N LYS A 25 5.55 -30.38 7.18
CA LYS A 25 5.47 -31.80 6.81
C LYS A 25 6.75 -32.57 7.14
N GLU A 26 7.90 -31.92 7.07
CA GLU A 26 9.20 -32.52 7.40
C GLU A 26 9.40 -32.61 8.92
N LEU A 27 8.99 -31.58 9.67
CA LEU A 27 9.23 -31.50 11.10
C LEU A 27 8.23 -32.33 11.93
N LEU A 28 6.97 -32.43 11.51
CA LEU A 28 5.93 -33.11 12.28
C LEU A 28 6.06 -34.63 12.18
N PRO A 29 6.33 -35.33 13.30
CA PRO A 29 6.40 -36.78 13.32
C PRO A 29 4.99 -37.37 13.34
N GLY A 30 4.28 -37.33 12.21
CA GLY A 30 2.99 -38.01 12.01
C GLY A 30 2.07 -38.04 13.24
N ASN A 31 1.67 -39.25 13.65
CA ASN A 31 0.91 -39.47 14.88
C ASN A 31 1.78 -40.25 15.89
N PRO A 32 2.39 -39.59 16.89
CA PRO A 32 3.20 -40.28 17.88
C PRO A 32 2.33 -41.20 18.75
N LYS A 33 2.89 -42.34 19.18
CA LYS A 33 2.23 -43.18 20.19
C LYS A 33 2.41 -42.51 21.55
N ILE A 34 1.31 -42.18 22.19
CA ILE A 34 1.26 -41.48 23.47
C ILE A 34 0.49 -42.37 24.45
N ASN A 35 1.14 -42.77 25.54
CA ASN A 35 0.59 -43.70 26.52
C ASN A 35 0.49 -43.08 27.93
N THR A 36 1.19 -41.98 28.19
CA THR A 36 1.21 -41.30 29.50
C THR A 36 0.79 -39.83 29.38
N LYS A 37 0.45 -39.21 30.51
CA LYS A 37 0.08 -37.79 30.52
C LYS A 37 1.28 -36.89 30.26
N GLU A 38 2.44 -37.29 30.78
CA GLU A 38 3.72 -36.62 30.58
C GLU A 38 4.10 -36.59 29.09
N GLU A 39 3.90 -37.70 28.38
CA GLU A 39 4.13 -37.77 26.93
C GLU A 39 3.17 -36.88 26.12
N ILE A 40 1.94 -36.64 26.60
CA ILE A 40 1.01 -35.68 25.98
C ILE A 40 1.60 -34.27 26.05
N ASP A 41 2.03 -33.86 27.24
CA ASP A 41 2.57 -32.51 27.46
C ASP A 41 3.85 -32.29 26.65
N GLU A 42 4.74 -33.29 26.59
CA GLU A 42 5.94 -33.25 25.75
C GLU A 42 5.61 -33.15 24.27
N ALA A 43 4.61 -33.90 23.78
CA ALA A 43 4.16 -33.83 22.40
C ALA A 43 3.60 -32.44 22.05
N ILE A 44 2.85 -31.80 22.95
CA ILE A 44 2.33 -30.45 22.78
C ILE A 44 3.46 -29.43 22.71
N VAL A 45 4.44 -29.52 23.61
CA VAL A 45 5.61 -28.63 23.61
C VAL A 45 6.41 -28.78 22.33
N ASN A 46 6.67 -30.02 21.90
CA ASN A 46 7.39 -30.29 20.66
C ASN A 46 6.63 -29.76 19.43
N PHE A 47 5.31 -29.98 19.36
CA PHE A 47 4.47 -29.45 18.29
C PHE A 47 4.57 -27.92 18.19
N ASN A 48 4.43 -27.22 19.32
CA ASN A 48 4.54 -25.77 19.36
C ASN A 48 5.93 -25.28 18.92
N ASN A 49 6.99 -25.95 19.37
CA ASN A 49 8.36 -25.63 18.96
C ASN A 49 8.56 -25.79 17.45
N GLN A 50 8.05 -26.88 16.88
CA GLN A 50 8.13 -27.13 15.44
C GLN A 50 7.30 -26.12 14.64
N TYR A 51 6.10 -25.76 15.10
CA TYR A 51 5.27 -24.73 14.50
C TYR A 51 5.99 -23.37 14.48
N HIS A 52 6.55 -22.95 15.62
CA HIS A 52 7.30 -21.71 15.73
C HIS A 52 8.58 -21.72 14.88
N SER A 53 9.27 -22.86 14.80
CA SER A 53 10.43 -23.02 13.92
C SER A 53 10.03 -22.88 12.44
N ALA A 54 8.98 -23.59 12.00
CA ALA A 54 8.50 -23.55 10.62
C ALA A 54 8.07 -22.14 10.19
N ILE A 55 7.35 -21.40 11.06
CA ILE A 55 6.92 -20.03 10.75
C ILE A 55 8.12 -19.08 10.67
N ASN A 56 9.12 -19.23 11.55
CA ASN A 56 10.31 -18.39 11.54
C ASN A 56 11.19 -18.66 10.31
N CYS A 57 11.35 -19.92 9.90
CA CYS A 57 12.11 -20.28 8.71
C CYS A 57 11.42 -19.86 7.40
N SER A 58 10.09 -19.81 7.38
CA SER A 58 9.31 -19.46 6.19
C SER A 58 8.91 -17.99 6.11
N SER A 59 9.02 -17.25 7.21
CA SER A 59 8.71 -15.83 7.29
C SER A 59 9.94 -14.98 7.11
N LYS A 60 9.77 -13.86 6.39
CA LYS A 60 10.81 -12.85 6.24
C LYS A 60 10.25 -11.51 6.67
N LEU A 61 10.92 -10.91 7.66
CA LEU A 61 10.66 -9.53 8.03
C LEU A 61 11.26 -8.60 6.98
N LYS A 62 10.45 -7.67 6.50
CA LYS A 62 10.90 -6.61 5.59
C LYS A 62 10.77 -5.29 6.30
N ILE A 63 11.91 -4.64 6.51
CA ILE A 63 11.97 -3.25 6.96
C ILE A 63 11.51 -2.38 5.79
N ILE A 64 10.45 -1.62 5.99
CA ILE A 64 9.95 -0.67 5.01
C ILE A 64 10.64 0.65 5.31
N GLN A 65 11.76 0.89 4.63
CA GLN A 65 12.46 2.18 4.62
C GLN A 65 11.70 3.26 3.83
N SER A 66 10.37 3.15 3.70
CA SER A 66 9.57 4.22 3.13
C SER A 66 9.13 5.12 4.28
N GLN A 67 9.69 6.33 4.33
CA GLN A 67 9.00 7.41 5.00
C GLN A 67 7.56 7.44 4.45
N PRO A 68 6.52 7.41 5.31
CA PRO A 68 5.15 7.50 4.83
C PRO A 68 5.04 8.79 4.02
N TYR A 69 4.52 8.70 2.80
CA TYR A 69 4.30 9.87 1.96
C TYR A 69 3.28 10.77 2.65
N THR A 70 3.75 11.78 3.36
CA THR A 70 2.89 12.75 4.04
C THR A 70 2.29 13.67 2.98
N ILE A 71 0.97 13.55 2.80
CA ILE A 71 0.22 14.42 1.90
C ILE A 71 0.29 15.85 2.44
N PRO A 72 0.72 16.85 1.64
CA PRO A 72 0.79 18.23 2.09
C PRO A 72 -0.57 18.73 2.64
N PRO A 73 -0.59 19.52 3.73
CA PRO A 73 -1.85 19.99 4.33
C PRO A 73 -2.77 20.73 3.35
N SER A 74 -2.19 21.48 2.41
CA SER A 74 -2.91 22.18 1.34
C SER A 74 -3.70 21.23 0.43
N LEU A 75 -3.09 20.09 0.06
CA LEU A 75 -3.70 19.07 -0.77
C LEU A 75 -4.79 18.31 0.01
N ARG A 76 -4.51 17.97 1.28
CA ARG A 76 -5.48 17.32 2.17
C ARG A 76 -6.74 18.17 2.34
N ARG A 77 -6.58 19.48 2.57
CA ARG A 77 -7.70 20.43 2.68
C ARG A 77 -8.54 20.45 1.40
N LYS A 78 -7.92 20.55 0.22
CA LYS A 78 -8.64 20.57 -1.06
C LYS A 78 -9.34 19.24 -1.36
N ILE A 79 -8.76 18.10 -0.99
CA ILE A 79 -9.43 16.79 -1.09
C ILE A 79 -10.67 16.75 -0.18
N LYS A 80 -10.58 17.25 1.05
CA LYS A 80 -11.71 17.31 1.97
C LYS A 80 -12.87 18.13 1.37
N ILE A 81 -12.59 19.34 0.87
CA ILE A 81 -13.60 20.21 0.25
C ILE A 81 -14.20 19.54 -1.00
N LYS A 82 -13.37 18.90 -1.84
CA LYS A 82 -13.83 18.15 -3.01
C LYS A 82 -14.80 17.04 -2.63
N ASN A 83 -14.51 16.29 -1.56
CA ASN A 83 -15.35 15.20 -1.10
C ASN A 83 -16.69 15.72 -0.53
N ILE A 84 -16.69 16.87 0.16
CA ILE A 84 -17.91 17.54 0.61
C ILE A 84 -18.78 17.94 -0.59
N ALA A 85 -18.20 18.58 -1.60
CA ALA A 85 -18.93 18.96 -2.82
C ALA A 85 -19.49 17.74 -3.56
N ARG A 86 -18.74 16.63 -3.60
CA ARG A 86 -19.23 15.36 -4.16
C ARG A 86 -20.44 14.83 -3.39
N LYS A 87 -20.34 14.78 -2.05
CA LYS A 87 -21.42 14.31 -1.19
C LYS A 87 -22.70 15.13 -1.43
N ARG A 88 -22.60 16.46 -1.39
CA ARG A 88 -23.73 17.37 -1.67
C ARG A 88 -24.33 17.17 -3.06
N TRP A 89 -23.50 17.02 -4.10
CA TRP A 89 -23.99 16.75 -5.45
C TRP A 89 -24.75 15.42 -5.54
N GLN A 90 -24.27 14.37 -4.86
CA GLN A 90 -24.95 13.07 -4.84
C GLN A 90 -26.29 13.10 -4.08
N GLU A 91 -26.41 13.95 -3.06
CA GLU A 91 -27.63 14.08 -2.25
C GLU A 91 -28.68 14.99 -2.88
N THR A 92 -28.25 16.08 -3.52
CA THR A 92 -29.14 17.15 -3.99
C THR A 92 -29.31 17.21 -5.50
N GLU A 93 -28.45 16.51 -6.25
CA GLU A 93 -28.31 16.57 -7.71
C GLU A 93 -28.10 17.99 -8.30
N ASP A 94 -27.88 19.01 -7.45
CA ASP A 94 -27.72 20.40 -7.89
C ASP A 94 -26.44 20.57 -8.75
N PRO A 95 -26.57 21.07 -10.00
CA PRO A 95 -25.46 21.32 -10.92
C PRO A 95 -24.37 22.26 -10.36
N ARG A 96 -24.70 23.12 -9.39
CA ARG A 96 -23.73 24.03 -8.75
C ARG A 96 -22.66 23.24 -7.99
N TYR A 97 -23.04 22.17 -7.30
CA TYR A 97 -22.10 21.30 -6.61
C TYR A 97 -21.26 20.47 -7.59
N LYS A 98 -21.84 20.05 -8.73
CA LYS A 98 -21.10 19.36 -9.80
C LYS A 98 -20.01 20.26 -10.41
N THR A 99 -20.33 21.53 -10.66
CA THR A 99 -19.36 22.52 -11.17
C THR A 99 -18.23 22.73 -10.17
N THR A 100 -18.56 22.87 -8.89
CA THR A 100 -17.60 23.03 -7.79
C THR A 100 -16.70 21.80 -7.66
N LEU A 101 -17.27 20.59 -7.71
CA LEU A 101 -16.54 19.32 -7.69
C LEU A 101 -15.53 19.25 -8.85
N ASN A 102 -15.95 19.59 -10.07
CA ASN A 102 -15.11 19.57 -11.26
C ASN A 102 -13.94 20.55 -11.15
N LYS A 103 -14.20 21.78 -10.67
CA LYS A 103 -13.16 22.79 -10.41
C LYS A 103 -12.14 22.28 -9.40
N LEU A 104 -12.59 21.78 -8.24
CA LEU A 104 -11.74 21.24 -7.19
C LEU A 104 -10.94 20.01 -7.66
N ASN A 105 -11.52 19.17 -8.52
CA ASN A 105 -10.81 18.04 -9.10
C ASN A 105 -9.65 18.49 -10.00
N LYS A 106 -9.85 19.52 -10.84
CA LYS A 106 -8.78 20.11 -11.66
C LYS A 106 -7.67 20.69 -10.78
N GLU A 107 -8.02 21.41 -9.72
CA GLU A 107 -7.05 21.99 -8.78
C GLU A 107 -6.23 20.92 -8.05
N VAL A 108 -6.88 19.87 -7.53
CA VAL A 108 -6.21 18.74 -6.88
C VAL A 108 -5.23 18.08 -7.85
N LYS A 109 -5.63 17.84 -9.11
CA LYS A 109 -4.74 17.30 -10.15
C LYS A 109 -3.55 18.22 -10.41
N LYS A 110 -3.77 19.52 -10.49
CA LYS A 110 -2.71 20.53 -10.71
C LYS A 110 -1.69 20.50 -9.56
N LEU A 111 -2.16 20.52 -8.32
CA LEU A 111 -1.29 20.44 -7.14
C LEU A 111 -0.50 19.14 -7.07
N PHE A 112 -1.12 17.99 -7.39
CA PHE A 112 -0.39 16.73 -7.47
C PHE A 112 0.74 16.78 -8.51
N LYS A 113 0.50 17.38 -9.67
CA LYS A 113 1.53 17.56 -10.70
C LYS A 113 2.65 18.47 -10.21
N GLU A 114 2.33 19.56 -9.54
CA GLU A 114 3.31 20.52 -8.99
C GLU A 114 4.16 19.90 -7.89
N ILE A 115 3.55 19.21 -6.92
CA ILE A 115 4.27 18.50 -5.86
C ILE A 115 5.23 17.47 -6.47
N LYS A 116 4.75 16.69 -7.45
CA LYS A 116 5.58 15.71 -8.14
C LYS A 116 6.72 16.39 -8.89
N LYS A 117 6.46 17.49 -9.61
CA LYS A 117 7.47 18.27 -10.33
C LYS A 117 8.54 18.82 -9.38
N ASN A 118 8.13 19.36 -8.23
CA ASN A 118 9.05 19.89 -7.23
C ASN A 118 9.89 18.78 -6.59
N SER A 119 9.27 17.64 -6.27
CA SER A 119 10.01 16.46 -5.82
C SER A 119 11.08 16.02 -6.82
N TRP A 120 10.78 16.03 -8.12
CA TRP A 120 11.80 15.77 -9.15
C TRP A 120 12.88 16.82 -9.18
N LYS A 121 12.53 18.11 -9.15
CA LYS A 121 13.51 19.20 -9.15
C LYS A 121 14.47 19.07 -7.97
N ASN A 122 13.96 18.78 -6.77
CA ASN A 122 14.79 18.59 -5.58
C ASN A 122 15.71 17.39 -5.75
N LEU A 123 15.18 16.23 -6.21
CA LEU A 123 16.01 15.06 -6.49
C LEU A 123 17.14 15.33 -7.50
N PHE A 124 16.92 16.19 -8.50
CA PHE A 124 17.96 16.56 -9.47
C PHE A 124 18.94 17.61 -8.94
N LYS A 125 18.54 18.44 -7.98
CA LYS A 125 19.43 19.39 -7.31
C LYS A 125 20.37 18.69 -6.32
N ASP A 126 19.86 17.68 -5.64
CA ASP A 126 20.57 16.95 -4.59
C ASP A 126 21.45 15.82 -5.15
N ALA A 127 21.28 15.46 -6.42
CA ALA A 127 22.04 14.39 -7.06
C ALA A 127 23.31 14.92 -7.71
N GLN A 128 24.44 14.28 -7.42
CA GLN A 128 25.70 14.54 -8.10
C GLN A 128 25.70 13.87 -9.50
N PRO A 129 26.48 14.37 -10.47
CA PRO A 129 26.49 13.86 -11.85
C PRO A 129 26.80 12.36 -11.96
N ASP A 130 27.58 11.81 -11.02
CA ASP A 130 28.04 10.41 -11.02
C ASP A 130 27.19 9.48 -10.13
N ASP A 131 26.04 9.95 -9.63
CA ASP A 131 25.20 9.13 -8.75
C ASP A 131 24.48 8.00 -9.50
N LEU A 132 25.03 6.78 -9.39
CA LEU A 132 24.40 5.50 -9.74
C LEU A 132 22.96 5.37 -9.20
N SER A 133 22.63 6.12 -8.15
CA SER A 133 21.30 6.27 -7.57
C SER A 133 20.24 6.80 -8.56
N LEU A 134 20.59 7.79 -9.39
CA LEU A 134 19.68 8.37 -10.39
C LEU A 134 19.27 7.33 -11.44
N HIS A 135 20.25 6.59 -11.97
CA HIS A 135 20.01 5.51 -12.93
C HIS A 135 19.10 4.42 -12.35
N LYS A 136 19.29 4.04 -11.08
CA LYS A 136 18.44 3.08 -10.37
C LYS A 136 17.01 3.60 -10.20
N ILE A 137 16.82 4.88 -9.85
CA ILE A 137 15.50 5.51 -9.72
C ILE A 137 14.76 5.56 -11.07
N ILE A 138 15.44 5.95 -12.14
CA ILE A 138 14.88 6.02 -13.50
C ILE A 138 14.45 4.62 -13.97
N ASN A 139 15.31 3.61 -13.81
CA ASN A 139 15.03 2.23 -14.24
C ASN A 139 13.89 1.58 -13.43
N ASN A 140 13.84 1.80 -12.12
CA ASN A 140 12.73 1.33 -11.28
C ASN A 140 11.38 1.94 -11.70
N ARG A 141 11.37 3.20 -12.18
CA ARG A 141 10.16 3.83 -12.72
C ARG A 141 9.74 3.26 -14.08
N LYS A 142 10.68 2.97 -14.98
CA LYS A 142 10.38 2.27 -16.25
C LYS A 142 9.70 0.92 -15.98
N LYS A 143 10.23 0.13 -15.03
CA LYS A 143 9.63 -1.14 -14.59
C LYS A 143 8.22 -0.95 -13.99
N LYS A 144 7.97 0.12 -13.21
CA LYS A 144 6.64 0.40 -12.65
C LYS A 144 5.62 0.86 -13.68
N LYS A 145 6.00 1.66 -14.70
CA LYS A 145 5.09 2.05 -15.80
C LYS A 145 4.55 0.81 -16.53
N ASN A 146 5.41 -0.18 -16.76
CA ASN A 146 5.00 -1.44 -17.40
C ASN A 146 4.04 -2.28 -16.53
N ARG A 147 3.99 -2.05 -15.21
CA ARG A 147 3.08 -2.77 -14.29
C ARG A 147 1.71 -2.10 -14.11
N HIS A 148 1.53 -0.84 -14.53
CA HIS A 148 0.29 -0.08 -14.34
C HIS A 148 -0.61 -0.01 -15.60
N SER A 149 -0.41 -0.85 -16.62
CA SER A 149 -1.12 -0.70 -17.90
C SER A 149 -2.55 -1.23 -17.96
N ALA A 150 -3.13 -1.89 -16.95
CA ALA A 150 -4.47 -2.47 -17.11
C ALA A 150 -5.46 -2.35 -15.93
N SER A 151 -5.01 -2.37 -14.67
CA SER A 151 -5.91 -2.62 -13.52
C SER A 151 -6.10 -1.42 -12.59
N THR A 152 -5.10 -0.56 -12.39
CA THR A 152 -5.20 0.58 -11.45
C THR A 152 -5.97 1.77 -12.02
N TRP A 153 -6.01 1.93 -13.36
CA TRP A 153 -6.87 2.93 -14.01
C TRP A 153 -8.36 2.59 -13.91
N ARG A 154 -8.72 1.29 -13.86
CA ARG A 154 -10.12 0.87 -13.73
C ARG A 154 -10.71 1.33 -12.40
N LEU A 155 -10.03 1.14 -11.27
CA LEU A 155 -10.54 1.56 -9.96
C LEU A 155 -10.65 3.08 -9.76
N TRP A 156 -9.85 3.89 -10.48
CA TRP A 156 -9.94 5.34 -10.41
C TRP A 156 -10.98 5.94 -11.39
N ASN A 157 -11.22 5.29 -12.54
CA ASN A 157 -12.22 5.72 -13.55
C ASN A 157 -13.61 5.05 -13.42
N SER A 158 -13.78 3.97 -12.64
CA SER A 158 -15.07 3.29 -12.47
C SER A 158 -16.15 4.13 -11.78
N ASN A 159 -15.83 5.34 -11.31
CA ASN A 159 -16.80 6.27 -10.74
C ASN A 159 -17.09 7.49 -11.65
N SER A 160 -16.78 7.40 -12.94
CA SER A 160 -17.04 8.44 -13.95
C SER A 160 -17.84 7.95 -15.15
N ARG A 161 -18.42 6.74 -15.09
CA ARG A 161 -19.43 6.25 -16.04
C ARG A 161 -20.79 6.15 -15.37
N ILE A 162 -21.36 7.29 -15.00
CA ILE A 162 -22.81 7.49 -14.92
C ILE A 162 -23.08 8.86 -15.55
N THR A 163 -22.98 8.90 -16.88
CA THR A 163 -23.61 9.94 -17.71
C THR A 163 -23.96 9.29 -19.03
N GLY A 164 -25.27 9.23 -19.33
CA GLY A 164 -25.80 8.99 -20.67
C GLY A 164 -26.48 7.65 -20.87
N ASN A 165 -27.74 7.53 -20.44
CA ASN A 165 -28.86 7.23 -21.35
C ASN A 165 -30.19 7.23 -20.60
N GLY A 166 -31.07 8.13 -21.03
CA GLY A 166 -32.43 8.32 -20.56
C GLY A 166 -33.13 9.30 -21.48
N ARG A 167 -33.19 8.95 -22.77
CA ARG A 167 -34.01 9.58 -23.79
C ARG A 167 -35.46 9.21 -23.46
N ILE A 168 -36.34 10.19 -23.28
CA ILE A 168 -37.78 9.97 -23.43
C ILE A 168 -38.27 11.03 -24.40
N ASN A 169 -38.54 10.59 -25.64
CA ASN A 169 -39.47 11.26 -26.53
C ASN A 169 -40.88 10.77 -26.15
N SER A 170 -41.80 11.69 -25.92
CA SER A 170 -43.19 11.66 -26.39
C SER A 170 -43.71 13.08 -26.31
#